data_AF-A0A5C0DNS4-F1
#
_entry.id   AF-A0A5C0DNS4-F1
#
_cell.length_a   1.000
_cell.length_b   1.000
_cell.length_c   1.000
_cell.angle_alpha   90.00
_cell.angle_beta   90.00
_cell.angle_gamma   90.00
#
_symmetry.space_group_name_H-M   'P 1'
#
loop_
_entity.id
_entity.type
_entity.pdbx_description
1 polymer ?
#
loop_
_entity_poly.entity_id
_entity_poly.type
_entity_poly.pdbx_seq_one_letter_code
_entity_poly.pdbx_strand_id
1 'polypeptide(L)'
;MTTTFNPTNDLILPSAWHCLTPIWQGGEEAIKRGLPHSQLAPTWQLLLLGDGSPTRHVQLLTGEPTEVDVIDMSAIGMNTDNAPAMMQMLPGPRVRRQVWVRTASGQRLYYAASWWEASHVDEYLQNKSLPIWASLARLRTELYRDVQGIYYGNSKALESGFQEQGPFWGRHYLFWHHGQPLTLIYEVFSPFLTKYLGAMNYES
;
A
#
# COMPACT_ATOMS: atom_id res chain seq x y z
N MET A 1 -8.64 -1.91 -50.85
CA MET A 1 -9.21 -2.32 -49.54
C MET A 1 -8.18 -1.96 -48.49
N THR A 2 -8.47 -0.93 -47.71
CA THR A 2 -7.54 -0.37 -46.72
C THR A 2 -8.19 -0.55 -45.36
N THR A 3 -7.67 -1.47 -44.56
CA THR A 3 -8.11 -1.74 -43.20
C THR A 3 -7.44 -0.72 -42.27
N THR A 4 -8.24 0.21 -41.77
CA THR A 4 -7.85 1.18 -40.76
C THR A 4 -7.77 0.50 -39.40
N PHE A 5 -6.59 0.54 -38.78
CA PHE A 5 -6.40 0.22 -37.37
C PHE A 5 -7.05 1.32 -36.51
N ASN A 6 -7.95 0.95 -35.61
CA ASN A 6 -8.38 1.80 -34.51
C ASN A 6 -7.63 1.38 -33.24
N PRO A 7 -6.96 2.29 -32.51
CA PRO A 7 -6.43 1.98 -31.20
C PRO A 7 -7.60 1.86 -30.22
N THR A 8 -7.70 0.72 -29.55
CA THR A 8 -8.58 0.55 -28.39
C THR A 8 -8.16 1.53 -27.32
N ASN A 9 -9.01 2.54 -27.12
CA ASN A 9 -8.98 3.42 -25.97
C ASN A 9 -9.31 2.55 -24.75
N ASP A 10 -8.27 2.06 -24.06
CA ASP A 10 -8.40 1.40 -22.76
C ASP A 10 -8.97 2.42 -21.79
N LEU A 11 -10.30 2.45 -21.71
CA LEU A 11 -11.04 3.14 -20.68
C LEU A 11 -10.68 2.45 -19.36
N ILE A 12 -9.69 3.01 -18.65
CA ILE A 12 -9.36 2.66 -17.27
C ILE A 12 -10.64 2.91 -16.47
N LEU A 13 -11.40 1.84 -16.22
CA LEU A 13 -12.50 1.86 -15.28
C LEU A 13 -11.94 2.36 -13.94
N PRO A 14 -12.60 3.29 -13.23
CA PRO A 14 -12.11 3.76 -11.95
C PRO A 14 -11.87 2.56 -11.05
N SER A 15 -10.62 2.36 -10.65
CA SER A 15 -10.26 1.32 -9.71
C SER A 15 -11.13 1.50 -8.47
N ALA A 16 -11.73 0.42 -7.99
CA ALA A 16 -12.58 0.45 -6.81
C ALA A 16 -11.80 0.80 -5.51
N TRP A 17 -10.49 1.02 -5.64
CA TRP A 17 -9.56 1.45 -4.61
C TRP A 17 -8.58 2.52 -5.14
N HIS A 18 -7.89 3.25 -4.25
CA HIS A 18 -7.06 4.38 -4.64
C HIS A 18 -5.64 3.96 -5.04
N CYS A 19 -5.49 3.47 -6.26
CA CYS A 19 -4.18 3.14 -6.83
C CYS A 19 -3.46 4.40 -7.36
N LEU A 20 -2.14 4.29 -7.52
CA LEU A 20 -1.36 5.29 -8.23
C LEU A 20 -1.41 5.03 -9.72
N THR A 21 -1.47 6.10 -10.51
CA THR A 21 -1.04 6.10 -11.90
C THR A 21 0.49 6.29 -11.90
N PRO A 22 1.28 5.24 -12.17
CA PRO A 22 2.72 5.29 -11.99
C PRO A 22 3.38 6.18 -13.03
N ILE A 23 4.23 7.10 -12.56
CA ILE A 23 5.27 7.76 -13.36
C ILE A 23 6.48 6.83 -13.45
N TRP A 24 6.79 6.15 -12.34
CA TRP A 24 7.86 5.18 -12.23
C TRP A 24 7.46 4.01 -11.32
N GLN A 25 8.00 2.83 -11.62
CA GLN A 25 7.82 1.62 -10.81
C GLN A 25 9.14 0.86 -10.71
N GLY A 26 9.44 0.38 -9.51
CA GLY A 26 10.57 -0.51 -9.23
C GLY A 26 10.08 -1.87 -8.74
N GLY A 27 10.73 -2.94 -9.21
CA GLY A 27 10.54 -4.30 -8.71
C GLY A 27 11.65 -4.75 -7.76
N GLU A 28 11.82 -6.06 -7.64
CA GLU A 28 12.75 -6.72 -6.70
C GLU A 28 14.19 -6.19 -6.77
N GLU A 29 14.73 -5.92 -7.96
CA GLU A 29 16.08 -5.38 -8.13
C GLU A 29 16.26 -3.99 -7.49
N ALA A 30 15.26 -3.11 -7.63
CA ALA A 30 15.30 -1.79 -7.02
C ALA A 30 15.18 -1.87 -5.49
N ILE A 31 14.44 -2.85 -5.00
CA ILE A 31 14.24 -3.08 -3.56
C ILE A 31 15.53 -3.61 -2.92
N LYS A 32 16.17 -4.59 -3.55
CA LYS A 32 17.44 -5.17 -3.06
C LYS A 32 18.59 -4.17 -3.09
N ARG A 33 18.66 -3.34 -4.14
CA ARG A 33 19.75 -2.37 -4.32
C ARG A 33 19.53 -1.08 -3.54
N GLY A 34 18.28 -0.68 -3.33
CA GLY A 34 17.92 0.67 -2.93
C GLY A 34 17.95 1.66 -4.10
N LEU A 35 17.56 2.89 -3.81
CA LEU A 35 17.55 4.01 -4.74
C LEU A 35 18.68 4.99 -4.43
N PRO A 36 19.15 5.79 -5.40
CA PRO A 36 20.06 6.90 -5.13
C PRO A 36 19.52 7.82 -4.06
N HIS A 37 20.38 8.26 -3.12
CA HIS A 37 19.96 9.19 -2.05
C HIS A 37 19.53 10.56 -2.58
N SER A 38 20.00 10.93 -3.78
CA SER A 38 19.54 12.11 -4.50
C SER A 38 18.08 12.00 -4.96
N GLN A 39 17.57 10.77 -5.15
CA GLN A 39 16.20 10.50 -5.58
C GLN A 39 15.26 10.32 -4.39
N LEU A 40 15.72 9.63 -3.34
CA LEU A 40 14.92 9.30 -2.17
C LEU A 40 15.80 9.25 -0.93
N ALA A 41 15.48 10.09 0.06
CA ALA A 41 16.26 10.17 1.30
C ALA A 41 16.40 8.78 1.96
N PRO A 42 17.53 8.48 2.62
CA PRO A 42 17.77 7.16 3.23
C PRO A 42 16.66 6.72 4.20
N THR A 43 16.11 7.65 4.96
CA THR A 43 15.00 7.43 5.91
C THR A 43 13.70 7.03 5.22
N TRP A 44 13.41 7.57 4.03
CA TRP A 44 12.31 7.09 3.20
C TRP A 44 12.54 5.66 2.70
N GLN A 45 13.78 5.32 2.32
CA GLN A 45 14.11 3.96 1.88
C GLN A 45 13.94 2.95 3.01
N LEU A 46 14.31 3.29 4.25
CA LEU A 46 14.04 2.43 5.41
C LEU A 46 12.54 2.16 5.61
N LEU A 47 11.69 3.16 5.38
CA LEU A 47 10.23 2.98 5.49
C LEU A 47 9.65 2.19 4.30
N LEU A 48 10.08 2.50 3.07
CA LEU A 48 9.51 1.94 1.85
C LEU A 48 10.04 0.54 1.53
N LEU A 49 11.32 0.29 1.74
CA LEU A 49 11.99 -0.97 1.41
C LEU A 49 12.11 -1.91 2.61
N GLY A 50 11.98 -1.38 3.83
CA GLY A 50 12.06 -2.18 5.05
C GLY A 50 10.86 -3.10 5.27
N ASP A 51 11.11 -4.19 5.97
CA ASP A 51 10.13 -5.22 6.35
C ASP A 51 9.35 -4.87 7.64
N GLY A 52 9.74 -3.80 8.33
CA GLY A 52 9.09 -3.30 9.54
C GLY A 52 7.65 -2.80 9.34
N SER A 53 6.90 -2.72 10.45
CA SER A 53 5.52 -2.22 10.45
C SER A 53 5.47 -0.70 10.21
N PRO A 54 4.87 -0.23 9.09
CA PRO A 54 4.72 1.20 8.82
C PRO A 54 3.97 1.93 9.91
N THR A 55 2.93 1.30 10.47
CA THR A 55 2.15 1.90 11.54
C THR A 55 3.01 2.17 12.77
N ARG A 56 3.87 1.23 13.17
CA ARG A 56 4.77 1.41 14.31
C ARG A 56 5.79 2.53 14.01
N HIS A 57 6.33 2.57 12.80
CA HIS A 57 7.26 3.61 12.39
C HIS A 57 6.61 4.99 12.43
N VAL A 58 5.44 5.18 11.81
CA VAL A 58 4.80 6.50 11.78
C VAL A 58 4.34 6.93 13.18
N GLN A 59 3.93 6.01 14.06
CA GLN A 59 3.66 6.33 15.46
C GLN A 59 4.90 6.87 16.18
N LEU A 60 6.08 6.27 15.94
CA LEU A 60 7.34 6.75 16.51
C LEU A 60 7.76 8.10 15.92
N LEU A 61 7.52 8.32 14.62
CA LEU A 61 7.86 9.58 13.95
C LEU A 61 6.97 10.74 14.40
N THR A 62 5.67 10.51 14.58
CA THR A 62 4.73 11.55 15.00
C THR A 62 4.70 11.76 16.51
N GLY A 63 5.09 10.73 17.29
CA GLY A 63 4.90 10.71 18.74
C GLY A 63 3.43 10.57 19.15
N GLU A 64 2.52 10.33 18.20
CA GLU A 64 1.09 10.23 18.44
C GLU A 64 0.59 8.81 18.19
N PRO A 65 -0.36 8.30 19.00
CA PRO A 65 -1.07 7.07 18.70
C PRO A 65 -1.68 7.12 17.30
N THR A 66 -1.58 6.01 16.57
CA THR A 66 -2.18 5.87 15.25
C THR A 66 -3.58 5.29 15.34
N GLU A 67 -4.51 5.85 14.59
CA GLU A 67 -5.87 5.36 14.40
C GLU A 67 -6.10 4.94 12.95
N VAL A 68 -7.10 4.10 12.73
CA VAL A 68 -7.44 3.55 11.41
C VAL A 68 -8.89 3.87 11.09
N ASP A 69 -9.10 4.60 10.00
CA ASP A 69 -10.43 4.82 9.44
C ASP A 69 -10.66 3.82 8.30
N VAL A 70 -11.64 2.93 8.44
CA VAL A 70 -12.02 1.99 7.39
C VAL A 70 -12.91 2.71 6.38
N ILE A 71 -12.44 2.77 5.13
CA ILE A 71 -13.13 3.46 4.02
C ILE A 71 -14.07 2.48 3.32
N ASP A 72 -13.61 1.24 3.13
CA ASP A 72 -14.31 0.21 2.40
C ASP A 72 -13.86 -1.17 2.87
N MET A 73 -14.80 -2.09 2.96
CA MET A 73 -14.53 -3.52 3.14
C MET A 73 -15.53 -4.31 2.32
N SER A 74 -15.11 -4.76 1.15
CA SER A 74 -15.99 -5.33 0.13
C SER A 74 -15.51 -6.71 -0.31
N ALA A 75 -16.44 -7.65 -0.40
CA ALA A 75 -16.18 -8.93 -1.03
C ALA A 75 -15.99 -8.72 -2.54
N ILE A 76 -14.85 -9.15 -3.07
CA ILE A 76 -14.51 -9.04 -4.49
C ILE A 76 -14.53 -10.41 -5.19
N GLY A 77 -14.77 -11.49 -4.44
CA GLY A 77 -14.84 -12.84 -5.00
C GLY A 77 -13.51 -13.24 -5.65
N MET A 78 -13.56 -13.71 -6.89
CA MET A 78 -12.36 -14.07 -7.67
C MET A 78 -11.81 -12.93 -8.54
N ASN A 79 -12.40 -11.73 -8.45
CA ASN A 79 -11.95 -10.57 -9.22
C ASN A 79 -10.49 -10.22 -8.85
N THR A 80 -9.70 -9.81 -9.84
CA THR A 80 -8.33 -9.31 -9.66
C THR A 80 -8.28 -7.90 -9.11
N ASP A 81 -9.41 -7.18 -9.15
CA ASP A 81 -9.61 -5.85 -8.55
C ASP A 81 -8.61 -4.78 -9.03
N ASN A 82 -7.99 -5.01 -10.19
CA ASN A 82 -6.83 -4.26 -10.69
C ASN A 82 -5.70 -4.12 -9.64
N ALA A 83 -5.60 -5.08 -8.71
CA ALA A 83 -4.53 -5.16 -7.73
C ALA A 83 -3.21 -5.59 -8.41
N PRO A 84 -2.05 -5.41 -7.75
CA PRO A 84 -0.79 -5.95 -8.26
C PRO A 84 -0.90 -7.43 -8.65
N ALA A 85 -0.22 -7.85 -9.72
CA ALA A 85 -0.33 -9.19 -10.29
C ALA A 85 -0.14 -10.33 -9.27
N MET A 86 0.68 -10.06 -8.25
CA MET A 86 0.93 -10.93 -7.10
C MET A 86 -0.32 -11.33 -6.32
N MET A 87 -1.43 -10.59 -6.44
CA MET A 87 -2.72 -10.96 -5.87
C MET A 87 -3.21 -12.35 -6.33
N GLN A 88 -2.76 -12.81 -7.50
CA GLN A 88 -3.06 -14.16 -8.00
C GLN A 88 -2.52 -15.27 -7.10
N MET A 89 -1.50 -15.00 -6.27
CA MET A 89 -0.95 -15.95 -5.32
C MET A 89 -1.87 -16.17 -4.11
N LEU A 90 -2.78 -15.22 -3.82
CA LEU A 90 -3.71 -15.37 -2.72
C LEU A 90 -4.86 -16.31 -3.11
N PRO A 91 -5.28 -17.22 -2.22
CA PRO A 91 -6.52 -17.97 -2.41
C PRO A 91 -7.72 -17.03 -2.54
N GLY A 92 -8.78 -17.52 -3.19
CA GLY A 92 -10.06 -16.83 -3.25
C GLY A 92 -11.21 -17.72 -2.79
N PRO A 93 -12.40 -17.17 -2.54
CA PRO A 93 -12.81 -15.78 -2.79
C PRO A 93 -12.15 -14.78 -1.84
N ARG A 94 -12.03 -13.51 -2.27
CA ARG A 94 -11.28 -12.48 -1.57
C ARG A 94 -12.16 -11.33 -1.07
N VAL A 95 -11.68 -10.67 -0.02
CA VAL A 95 -12.21 -9.41 0.51
C VAL A 95 -11.14 -8.33 0.35
N ARG A 96 -11.52 -7.18 -0.19
CA ARG A 96 -10.71 -5.97 -0.16
C ARG A 96 -11.04 -5.18 1.10
N ARG A 97 -10.03 -4.66 1.79
CA ARG A 97 -10.16 -3.65 2.84
C ARG A 97 -9.32 -2.43 2.51
N GLN A 98 -9.92 -1.25 2.57
CA GLN A 98 -9.28 0.05 2.36
C GLN A 98 -9.33 0.88 3.63
N VAL A 99 -8.21 1.51 3.97
CA VAL A 99 -8.11 2.33 5.18
C VAL A 99 -7.27 3.58 4.99
N TRP A 100 -7.58 4.58 5.80
CA TRP A 100 -6.63 5.64 6.15
C TRP A 100 -5.99 5.29 7.48
N VAL A 101 -4.67 5.47 7.56
CA VAL A 101 -3.97 5.50 8.84
C VAL A 101 -3.62 6.94 9.17
N ARG A 102 -4.03 7.37 10.35
CA ARG A 102 -3.90 8.76 10.81
C ARG A 102 -3.41 8.85 12.24
N THR A 103 -2.96 10.03 12.65
CA THR A 103 -2.76 10.34 14.06
C THR A 103 -4.10 10.48 14.79
N ALA A 104 -4.08 10.40 16.12
CA ALA A 104 -5.22 10.75 16.97
C ALA A 104 -5.71 12.20 16.72
N SER A 105 -4.80 13.13 16.38
CA SER A 105 -5.13 14.50 15.97
C SER A 105 -5.77 14.63 14.58
N GLY A 106 -5.89 13.55 13.82
CA GLY A 106 -6.59 13.53 12.53
C GLY A 106 -5.70 13.59 11.29
N GLN A 107 -4.39 13.76 11.45
CA GLN A 107 -3.47 13.85 10.30
C GLN A 107 -3.34 12.50 9.61
N ARG A 108 -3.74 12.42 8.34
CA ARG A 108 -3.56 11.21 7.51
C ARG A 108 -2.08 11.04 7.13
N LEU A 109 -1.55 9.85 7.43
CA LEU A 109 -0.13 9.51 7.27
C LEU A 109 0.09 8.62 6.05
N TYR A 110 -0.79 7.64 5.83
CA TYR A 110 -0.79 6.81 4.63
C TYR A 110 -2.16 6.19 4.39
N TYR A 111 -2.37 5.78 3.14
CA TYR A 111 -3.46 4.97 2.67
C TYR A 111 -3.00 3.53 2.56
N ALA A 112 -3.90 2.57 2.82
CA ALA A 112 -3.63 1.17 2.50
C ALA A 112 -4.87 0.48 1.91
N ALA A 113 -4.64 -0.30 0.86
CA ALA A 113 -5.55 -1.33 0.38
C ALA A 113 -4.95 -2.71 0.69
N SER A 114 -5.77 -3.65 1.13
CA SER A 114 -5.34 -5.01 1.42
C SER A 114 -6.35 -6.03 0.93
N TRP A 115 -5.85 -7.17 0.48
CA TRP A 115 -6.66 -8.27 -0.04
C TRP A 115 -6.42 -9.53 0.77
N TRP A 116 -7.52 -10.15 1.20
CA TRP A 116 -7.52 -11.29 2.11
C TRP A 116 -8.39 -12.39 1.53
N GLU A 117 -8.05 -13.65 1.77
CA GLU A 117 -9.00 -14.74 1.57
C GLU A 117 -10.18 -14.59 2.54
N ALA A 118 -11.41 -14.69 2.03
CA ALA A 118 -12.62 -14.42 2.79
C ALA A 118 -12.83 -15.39 3.97
N SER A 119 -12.34 -16.64 3.86
CA SER A 119 -12.44 -17.66 4.91
C SER A 119 -11.54 -17.34 6.12
N HIS A 120 -10.41 -16.68 5.90
CA HIS A 120 -9.40 -16.40 6.93
C HIS A 120 -9.44 -14.95 7.44
N VAL A 121 -10.15 -14.04 6.76
CA VAL A 121 -10.10 -12.60 7.09
C VAL A 121 -10.50 -12.30 8.54
N ASP A 122 -11.54 -12.96 9.07
CA ASP A 122 -12.02 -12.69 10.43
C ASP A 122 -11.12 -13.29 11.52
N GLU A 123 -10.30 -14.30 11.19
CA GLU A 123 -9.28 -14.84 12.10
C GLU A 123 -8.20 -13.78 12.40
N TYR A 124 -7.74 -13.08 11.36
CA TYR A 124 -6.66 -12.10 11.45
C TYR A 124 -7.14 -10.66 11.69
N LEU A 125 -8.36 -10.32 11.29
CA LEU A 125 -8.97 -8.99 11.45
C LEU A 125 -10.17 -9.00 12.41
N GLN A 126 -10.02 -9.65 13.57
CA GLN A 126 -11.08 -9.70 14.61
C GLN A 126 -11.60 -8.30 15.00
N ASN A 127 -10.72 -7.30 15.04
CA ASN A 127 -11.11 -5.90 15.14
C ASN A 127 -10.68 -5.15 13.88
N LYS A 128 -11.67 -4.91 13.01
CA LYS A 128 -11.49 -4.28 11.69
C LYS A 128 -11.03 -2.83 11.77
N SER A 129 -11.11 -2.20 12.94
CA SER A 129 -10.62 -0.84 13.21
C SER A 129 -9.19 -0.79 13.74
N LEU A 130 -8.54 -1.95 13.95
CA LEU A 130 -7.13 -1.97 14.33
C LEU A 130 -6.21 -1.97 13.11
N PRO A 131 -4.98 -1.44 13.26
CA PRO A 131 -3.91 -1.72 12.31
C PRO A 131 -3.67 -3.23 12.18
N ILE A 132 -3.29 -3.66 10.97
CA ILE A 132 -3.03 -5.07 10.67
C ILE A 132 -1.97 -5.65 11.62
N TRP A 133 -0.87 -4.92 11.85
CA TRP A 133 0.18 -5.36 12.78
C TRP A 133 -0.33 -5.53 14.21
N ALA A 134 -1.26 -4.69 14.68
CA ALA A 134 -1.74 -4.74 16.06
C ALA A 134 -2.59 -6.00 16.28
N SER A 135 -3.40 -6.36 15.27
CA SER A 135 -4.16 -7.60 15.26
C SER A 135 -3.23 -8.82 15.24
N LEU A 136 -2.20 -8.79 14.38
CA LEU A 136 -1.24 -9.90 14.22
C LEU A 136 -0.28 -10.07 15.41
N ALA A 137 0.20 -8.98 15.99
CA ALA A 137 1.06 -9.00 17.18
C ALA A 137 0.34 -9.59 18.40
N ARG A 138 -0.98 -9.33 18.53
CA ARG A 138 -1.81 -9.94 19.59
C ARG A 138 -1.89 -11.45 19.45
N LEU A 139 -1.93 -11.95 18.21
CA LEU A 139 -1.93 -13.37 17.89
C LEU A 139 -0.52 -13.99 17.91
N ARG A 140 0.54 -13.18 18.11
CA ARG A 140 1.96 -13.57 18.03
C ARG A 140 2.27 -14.33 16.73
N THR A 141 1.60 -13.98 15.65
CA THR A 141 1.76 -14.61 14.35
C THR A 141 3.15 -14.28 13.81
N GLU A 142 3.98 -15.30 13.60
CA GLU A 142 5.23 -15.14 12.84
C GLU A 142 4.87 -14.81 11.39
N LEU A 143 5.39 -13.68 10.91
CA LEU A 143 5.09 -13.14 9.60
C LEU A 143 6.38 -12.76 8.92
N TYR A 144 6.52 -13.19 7.68
CA TYR A 144 7.54 -12.69 6.77
C TYR A 144 6.92 -11.67 5.84
N ARG A 145 7.45 -10.44 5.86
CA ARG A 145 7.06 -9.38 4.95
C ARG A 145 7.98 -9.39 3.75
N ASP A 146 7.39 -9.54 2.58
CA ASP A 146 8.11 -9.66 1.33
C ASP A 146 7.74 -8.48 0.43
N VAL A 147 8.58 -7.43 0.44
CA VAL A 147 8.36 -6.21 -0.36
C VAL A 147 8.70 -6.49 -1.80
N GLN A 148 7.73 -6.27 -2.68
CA GLN A 148 7.73 -6.81 -4.04
C GLN A 148 7.63 -5.72 -5.12
N GLY A 149 7.11 -4.55 -4.76
CA GLY A 149 7.18 -3.41 -5.65
C GLY A 149 7.08 -2.07 -4.94
N ILE A 150 7.63 -1.07 -5.60
CA ILE A 150 7.62 0.33 -5.21
C ILE A 150 7.13 1.18 -6.37
N TYR A 151 6.43 2.25 -6.05
CA TYR A 151 5.74 3.10 -7.01
C TYR A 151 6.02 4.55 -6.71
N TYR A 152 6.15 5.34 -7.77
CA TYR A 152 6.11 6.79 -7.73
C TYR A 152 5.09 7.27 -8.76
N GLY A 153 4.05 7.98 -8.34
CA GLY A 153 2.95 8.32 -9.25
C GLY A 153 1.89 9.22 -8.66
N ASN A 154 0.85 9.48 -9.45
CA ASN A 154 -0.21 10.42 -9.10
C ASN A 154 -1.52 9.70 -8.75
N SER A 155 -2.36 10.33 -7.92
CA SER A 155 -3.73 9.87 -7.69
C SER A 155 -4.61 10.98 -7.15
N LYS A 156 -5.64 11.37 -7.89
CA LYS A 156 -6.58 12.45 -7.52
C LYS A 156 -7.30 12.18 -6.19
N ALA A 157 -7.65 10.92 -5.96
CA ALA A 157 -8.30 10.50 -4.73
C ALA A 157 -7.36 10.62 -3.52
N LEU A 158 -6.08 10.28 -3.69
CA LEU A 158 -5.07 10.43 -2.64
C LEU A 158 -4.69 11.89 -2.42
N GLU A 159 -4.65 12.74 -3.46
CA GLU A 159 -4.48 14.19 -3.30
C GLU A 159 -5.58 14.77 -2.41
N SER A 160 -6.83 14.41 -2.71
CA SER A 160 -8.00 14.85 -1.95
C SER A 160 -8.01 14.26 -0.53
N GLY A 161 -7.59 13.00 -0.41
CA GLY A 161 -7.52 12.27 0.85
C GLY A 161 -6.45 12.81 1.79
N PHE A 162 -5.24 13.07 1.31
CA PHE A 162 -4.14 13.60 2.11
C PHE A 162 -4.20 15.11 2.29
N GLN A 163 -4.96 15.82 1.46
CA GLN A 163 -4.90 17.30 1.34
C GLN A 163 -3.51 17.80 0.95
N GLU A 164 -2.77 16.98 0.21
CA GLU A 164 -1.41 17.22 -0.24
C GLU A 164 -1.33 16.93 -1.74
N GLN A 165 -0.55 17.71 -2.48
CA GLN A 165 -0.33 17.41 -3.90
C GLN A 165 0.65 16.25 -4.05
N GLY A 166 0.40 15.41 -5.06
CA GLY A 166 1.36 14.39 -5.46
C GLY A 166 2.55 14.99 -6.21
N PRO A 167 3.40 14.14 -6.81
CA PRO A 167 3.32 12.68 -6.81
C PRO A 167 3.65 12.03 -5.46
N PHE A 168 3.22 10.78 -5.29
CA PHE A 168 3.34 10.01 -4.06
C PHE A 168 4.23 8.79 -4.23
N TRP A 169 4.87 8.39 -3.13
CA TRP A 169 5.51 7.09 -3.03
C TRP A 169 4.58 6.06 -2.43
N GLY A 170 4.57 4.88 -3.03
CA GLY A 170 3.84 3.73 -2.56
C GLY A 170 4.65 2.45 -2.68
N ARG A 171 4.13 1.39 -2.09
CA ARG A 171 4.71 0.06 -2.16
C ARG A 171 3.64 -1.00 -2.08
N HIS A 172 3.99 -2.21 -2.48
CA HIS A 172 3.21 -3.38 -2.14
C HIS A 172 4.10 -4.53 -1.68
N TYR A 173 3.52 -5.40 -0.87
CA TYR A 173 4.19 -6.56 -0.32
C TYR A 173 3.20 -7.67 -0.01
N LEU A 174 3.70 -8.90 -0.02
CA LEU A 174 3.00 -10.04 0.54
C LEU A 174 3.36 -10.22 2.01
N PHE A 175 2.37 -10.61 2.80
CA PHE A 175 2.64 -11.29 4.05
C PHE A 175 2.60 -12.79 3.84
N TRP A 176 3.59 -13.47 4.38
CA TRP A 176 3.68 -14.92 4.41
C TRP A 176 3.47 -15.42 5.82
N HIS A 177 2.68 -16.49 5.94
CA HIS A 177 2.47 -17.22 7.18
C HIS A 177 2.54 -18.72 6.89
N HIS A 178 3.36 -19.46 7.66
CA HIS A 178 3.62 -20.89 7.43
C HIS A 178 3.94 -21.26 5.96
N GLY A 179 4.73 -20.41 5.29
CA GLY A 179 5.15 -20.63 3.90
C GLY A 179 4.05 -20.40 2.86
N GLN A 180 2.88 -19.86 3.24
CA GLN A 180 1.79 -19.52 2.36
C GLN A 180 1.52 -18.00 2.35
N PRO A 181 1.13 -17.41 1.21
CA PRO A 181 0.80 -15.99 1.13
C PRO A 181 -0.55 -15.74 1.82
N LEU A 182 -0.52 -14.93 2.88
CA LEU A 182 -1.67 -14.62 3.73
C LEU A 182 -2.48 -13.43 3.19
N THR A 183 -1.79 -12.35 2.84
CA THR A 183 -2.44 -11.13 2.32
C THR A 183 -1.47 -10.33 1.46
N LEU A 184 -2.03 -9.63 0.48
CA LEU A 184 -1.36 -8.60 -0.29
C LEU A 184 -1.75 -7.26 0.29
N ILE A 185 -0.77 -6.39 0.53
CA ILE A 185 -1.01 -5.04 1.02
C ILE A 185 -0.33 -4.05 0.07
N TYR A 186 -1.08 -3.03 -0.31
CA TYR A 186 -0.62 -1.88 -1.08
C TYR A 186 -0.76 -0.63 -0.22
N GLU A 187 0.30 0.16 -0.10
CA GLU A 187 0.38 1.35 0.73
C GLU A 187 0.84 2.56 -0.10
N VAL A 188 0.29 3.74 0.20
CA VAL A 188 0.78 5.02 -0.33
C VAL A 188 0.95 6.00 0.80
N PHE A 189 2.10 6.65 0.87
CA PHE A 189 2.48 7.53 1.98
C PHE A 189 2.21 9.00 1.66
N SER A 190 1.73 9.73 2.68
CA SER A 190 1.46 11.15 2.59
C SER A 190 2.76 11.96 2.49
N PRO A 191 2.84 13.00 1.63
CA PRO A 191 3.96 13.94 1.57
C PRO A 191 4.20 14.66 2.90
N PHE A 192 3.20 14.73 3.78
CA PHE A 192 3.36 15.23 5.15
C PHE A 192 4.53 14.58 5.91
N LEU A 193 4.82 13.30 5.65
CA LEU A 193 5.90 12.58 6.32
C LEU A 193 7.31 13.06 5.94
N THR A 194 7.45 13.84 4.86
CA THR A 194 8.73 14.43 4.40
C THR A 194 9.42 15.24 5.50
N LYS A 195 8.66 15.90 6.37
CA LYS A 195 9.22 16.66 7.50
C LYS A 195 9.99 15.79 8.51
N TYR A 196 9.70 14.49 8.55
CA TYR A 196 10.40 13.51 9.39
C TYR A 196 11.39 12.66 8.59
N LEU A 197 11.06 12.34 7.35
CA LEU A 197 11.76 11.36 6.52
C LEU A 197 12.74 11.98 5.53
N GLY A 198 12.81 13.31 5.44
CA GLY A 198 13.65 14.02 4.48
C GLY A 198 13.01 14.11 3.10
N ALA A 199 13.79 14.65 2.15
CA ALA A 199 13.30 15.03 0.84
C ALA A 199 12.95 13.83 -0.07
N MET A 200 11.97 14.05 -0.94
CA MET A 200 11.56 13.15 -2.02
C MET A 200 11.87 13.84 -3.36
N ASN A 201 13.11 13.75 -3.82
CA ASN A 201 13.60 14.50 -4.98
C ASN A 201 13.63 13.58 -6.20
N TYR A 202 12.47 13.16 -6.70
CA TYR A 202 12.46 12.51 -8.01
C TYR A 202 12.58 13.61 -9.08
N GLU A 203 13.82 13.92 -9.45
CA GLU A 203 14.11 14.61 -10.71
C GLU A 203 14.24 13.54 -11.78
N SER A 204 13.41 13.65 -12.82
CA SER A 204 13.40 12.77 -14.01
C SER A 204 14.68 12.89 -14.82
#